data_AF-A0A3D5NPC2-F1
#
_entry.id   AF-A0A3D5NPC2-F1
#
_cell.length_a   1.000
_cell.length_b   1.000
_cell.length_c   1.000
_cell.angle_alpha   90.00
_cell.angle_beta   90.00
_cell.angle_gamma   90.00
#
_symmetry.space_group_name_H-M   'P 1'
#
loop_
_entity.id
_entity.type
_entity.pdbx_description
1 polymer ?
#
loop_
_entity_poly.entity_id
_entity_poly.type
_entity_poly.pdbx_seq_one_letter_code
_entity_poly.pdbx_strand_id
1 'polypeptide(L)'
;MADLQEDAGSDVLDEFKNRILSILTLPSSSNRIRNSLWKNYSNQLKRTNHPIREIRTPEDPTGDETLLLELKILEDESMKTRLFFGTSPVIYRNEK
;
A
#
# COMPACT_ATOMS: atom_id res chain seq x y z
N MET A 1 3.23 22.81 -5.39
CA MET A 1 2.65 22.09 -6.55
C MET A 1 3.56 22.38 -7.72
N ALA A 2 3.97 21.37 -8.49
CA ALA A 2 4.83 21.60 -9.66
C ALA A 2 3.99 22.31 -10.72
N ASP A 3 4.34 23.55 -11.02
CA ASP A 3 3.74 24.35 -12.09
C ASP A 3 4.32 23.81 -13.41
N LEU A 4 3.60 22.91 -14.08
CA LEU A 4 3.97 22.47 -15.41
C LEU A 4 3.71 23.65 -16.34
N GLN A 5 4.77 24.20 -16.95
CA GLN A 5 4.64 25.18 -18.03
C GLN A 5 3.67 24.63 -19.09
N GLU A 6 2.66 25.44 -19.44
CA GLU A 6 1.57 25.01 -20.35
C GLU A 6 2.06 24.55 -21.73
N ASP A 7 3.28 24.95 -22.12
CA ASP A 7 3.91 24.64 -23.42
C ASP A 7 5.17 23.75 -23.28
N ALA A 8 5.11 22.71 -22.45
CA ALA A 8 6.20 21.71 -22.41
C ALA A 8 6.29 20.98 -23.76
N GLY A 9 7.42 21.12 -24.47
CA GLY A 9 7.68 20.42 -25.73
C GLY A 9 7.62 18.90 -25.60
N SER A 10 7.33 18.19 -26.69
CA SER A 10 7.15 16.72 -26.71
C SER A 10 8.29 15.96 -26.03
N ASP A 11 9.53 16.39 -26.24
CA ASP A 11 10.71 15.74 -25.66
C ASP A 11 10.73 15.81 -24.12
N VAL A 12 10.27 16.93 -23.55
CA VAL A 12 10.18 17.14 -22.09
C VAL A 12 9.07 16.28 -21.50
N LEU A 13 7.93 16.19 -22.19
CA LEU A 13 6.83 15.32 -21.78
C LEU A 13 7.22 13.84 -21.81
N ASP A 14 7.97 13.42 -22.83
CA ASP A 14 8.48 12.06 -22.94
C ASP A 14 9.53 11.73 -21.85
N GLU A 15 10.39 12.70 -21.48
CA GLU A 15 11.29 12.54 -20.33
C GLU A 15 10.50 12.30 -19.04
N PHE A 16 9.51 13.15 -18.75
CA PHE A 16 8.68 13.00 -17.55
C PHE A 16 7.90 11.69 -17.55
N LYS A 17 7.33 11.29 -18.69
CA LYS A 17 6.65 10.01 -18.85
C LYS A 17 7.58 8.85 -18.53
N ASN A 18 8.77 8.82 -19.12
CA ASN A 18 9.76 7.77 -18.88
C ASN A 18 10.21 7.73 -17.42
N ARG A 19 10.36 8.90 -16.79
CA ARG A 19 10.72 9.02 -15.37
C ARG A 19 9.60 8.59 -14.43
N ILE A 20 8.34 8.87 -14.76
CA ILE A 20 7.18 8.36 -14.01
C ILE A 20 7.10 6.85 -14.15
N LEU A 21 7.21 6.33 -15.38
CA LEU A 21 7.18 4.89 -15.64
C LEU A 21 8.30 4.15 -14.91
N SER A 22 9.52 4.69 -14.92
CA SER A 22 10.62 4.06 -14.19
C SER A 22 10.34 3.98 -12.69
N ILE A 23 9.80 5.03 -12.08
CA ILE A 23 9.39 5.03 -10.67
C ILE A 23 8.29 4.00 -10.41
N LEU A 24 7.28 3.90 -11.28
CA LEU A 24 6.16 2.96 -11.12
C LEU A 24 6.58 1.49 -11.24
N THR A 25 7.69 1.21 -11.92
CA THR A 25 8.23 -0.16 -12.05
C THR A 25 9.04 -0.61 -10.83
N LEU A 26 9.45 0.32 -9.96
CA LEU A 26 10.25 -0.01 -8.79
C LEU A 26 9.40 -0.77 -7.75
N PRO A 27 9.91 -1.88 -7.20
CA PRO A 27 9.21 -2.56 -6.12
C PRO A 27 9.14 -1.65 -4.89
N SER A 28 8.04 -1.75 -4.15
CA SER A 28 7.95 -1.12 -2.84
C SER A 28 8.90 -1.80 -1.85
N SER A 29 9.44 -1.02 -0.91
CA SER A 29 10.24 -1.59 0.18
C SER A 29 9.39 -2.48 1.10
N SER A 30 9.99 -3.50 1.72
CA SER A 30 9.28 -4.40 2.65
C SER A 30 8.59 -3.64 3.79
N ASN A 31 9.20 -2.56 4.28
CA ASN A 31 8.58 -1.68 5.30
C ASN A 31 7.31 -0.98 4.78
N ARG A 32 7.33 -0.49 3.53
CA ARG A 32 6.15 0.13 2.91
C ARG A 32 5.03 -0.90 2.73
N ILE A 33 5.38 -2.12 2.33
CA ILE A 33 4.45 -3.22 2.16
C ILE A 33 3.84 -3.64 3.51
N ARG A 34 4.66 -3.83 4.56
CA ARG A 34 4.21 -4.14 5.93
C ARG A 34 3.26 -3.07 6.48
N ASN A 35 3.58 -1.80 6.27
CA ASN A 35 2.69 -0.70 6.65
C ASN A 35 1.35 -0.75 5.88
N SER A 36 1.37 -1.12 4.61
CA SER A 36 0.14 -1.33 3.82
C SER A 36 -0.68 -2.50 4.35
N LEU A 37 -0.04 -3.65 4.62
CA LEU A 37 -0.67 -4.82 5.25
C LEU A 37 -1.40 -4.40 6.53
N TRP A 38 -0.72 -3.71 7.42
CA TRP A 38 -1.29 -3.30 8.71
C TRP A 38 -2.44 -2.30 8.61
N LYS A 39 -2.40 -1.38 7.65
CA LYS A 39 -3.53 -0.48 7.38
C LYS A 39 -4.76 -1.25 6.90
N ASN A 40 -4.56 -2.26 6.06
CA ASN A 40 -5.65 -3.11 5.58
C ASN A 40 -6.19 -4.01 6.69
N TYR A 41 -5.31 -4.70 7.41
CA TYR A 41 -5.68 -5.56 8.52
C TYR A 41 -6.44 -4.78 9.61
N SER A 42 -5.94 -3.62 10.01
CA SER A 42 -6.60 -2.79 11.04
C SER A 42 -8.00 -2.33 10.62
N ASN A 43 -8.20 -2.00 9.35
CA ASN A 43 -9.51 -1.64 8.81
C ASN A 43 -10.46 -2.85 8.80
N GLN A 44 -9.98 -4.01 8.33
CA GLN A 44 -10.76 -5.24 8.34
C GLN A 44 -11.14 -5.65 9.77
N LEU A 45 -10.19 -5.63 10.71
CA LEU A 45 -10.42 -5.96 12.11
C LEU A 45 -11.52 -5.08 12.72
N LYS A 46 -11.47 -3.76 12.48
CA LYS A 46 -12.49 -2.82 12.95
C LYS A 46 -13.88 -3.08 12.36
N ARG A 47 -13.96 -3.55 11.12
CA ARG A 47 -15.24 -3.78 10.42
C ARG A 47 -15.84 -5.15 10.70
N THR A 48 -14.99 -6.15 10.96
CA THR A 48 -15.41 -7.55 11.10
C THR A 48 -15.37 -8.04 12.54
N ASN A 49 -14.64 -7.37 13.44
CA ASN A 49 -14.28 -7.86 14.77
C ASN A 49 -13.68 -9.29 14.76
N HIS A 50 -13.07 -9.68 13.65
CA HIS A 50 -12.46 -10.99 13.46
C HIS A 50 -10.93 -10.86 13.40
N PRO A 51 -10.21 -11.17 14.50
CA PRO A 51 -8.75 -11.13 14.51
C PRO A 51 -8.16 -12.34 13.77
N ILE A 52 -7.16 -12.07 12.93
CA ILE A 52 -6.36 -13.08 12.22
C ILE A 52 -5.07 -13.25 13.02
N ARG A 53 -4.86 -14.44 13.59
CA ARG A 53 -3.75 -14.70 14.54
C ARG A 53 -2.40 -14.76 13.85
N GLU A 54 -2.41 -15.06 12.56
CA GLU A 54 -1.26 -15.25 11.71
C GLU A 54 -0.59 -13.93 11.30
N ILE A 55 -1.30 -12.79 11.43
CA ILE A 55 -0.77 -11.47 11.13
C ILE A 55 -0.06 -10.90 12.36
N ARG A 56 1.26 -10.72 12.27
CA ARG A 56 2.11 -10.24 13.36
C ARG A 56 2.16 -8.72 13.43
N THR A 57 2.43 -8.19 14.62
CA THR A 57 2.54 -6.75 14.88
C THR A 57 3.66 -6.09 14.06
N PRO A 58 3.52 -4.81 13.66
CA PRO A 58 4.54 -4.14 12.85
C PRO A 58 5.90 -4.04 13.54
N GLU A 59 5.91 -4.06 14.87
CA GLU A 59 7.11 -3.98 15.71
C GLU A 59 7.91 -5.29 15.75
N ASP A 60 7.36 -6.40 15.23
CA ASP A 60 8.07 -7.67 15.09
C ASP A 60 8.71 -7.75 13.70
N PRO A 61 10.05 -7.61 13.56
CA PRO A 61 10.70 -7.63 12.26
C PRO A 61 10.59 -9.02 11.62
N THR A 62 9.66 -9.15 10.67
CA THR A 62 9.47 -10.36 9.87
C THR A 62 10.35 -10.38 8.61
N GLY A 63 10.78 -11.58 8.21
CA GLY A 63 11.40 -11.79 6.89
C GLY A 63 10.39 -11.65 5.76
N ASP A 64 10.88 -11.51 4.52
CA ASP A 64 10.03 -11.27 3.35
C ASP A 64 9.06 -12.45 3.08
N GLU A 65 9.46 -13.70 3.35
CA GLU A 65 8.58 -14.87 3.20
C GLU A 65 7.36 -14.81 4.14
N THR A 66 7.58 -14.40 5.39
CA THR A 66 6.48 -14.22 6.35
C THR A 66 5.55 -13.11 5.90
N LEU A 67 6.10 -11.99 5.42
CA LEU A 67 5.29 -10.87 4.91
C LEU A 67 4.43 -11.30 3.71
N LEU A 68 4.97 -12.12 2.80
CA LEU A 68 4.22 -12.68 1.69
C LEU A 68 3.07 -13.60 2.15
N LEU A 69 3.32 -14.43 3.16
CA LEU A 69 2.29 -15.29 3.73
C LEU A 69 1.17 -14.46 4.39
N GLU A 70 1.53 -13.43 5.16
CA GLU A 70 0.57 -12.54 5.82
C GLU A 70 -0.30 -11.79 4.80
N LEU A 71 0.30 -11.31 3.69
CA LEU A 71 -0.44 -10.68 2.60
C LEU A 71 -1.47 -11.62 1.97
N LYS A 72 -1.05 -12.86 1.67
CA LYS A 72 -1.93 -13.87 1.10
C LYS A 72 -3.10 -14.20 2.02
N ILE A 73 -2.83 -14.43 3.31
CA ILE A 73 -3.86 -14.73 4.30
C ILE A 73 -4.87 -13.59 4.37
N LEU A 74 -4.39 -12.35 4.42
CA LEU A 74 -5.28 -11.21 4.51
C LEU A 74 -6.11 -11.05 3.22
N GLU A 75 -5.54 -11.30 2.05
CA GLU A 75 -6.27 -11.29 0.78
C GLU A 75 -7.36 -12.36 0.75
N ASP A 76 -7.06 -13.59 1.15
CA ASP A 76 -8.04 -14.69 1.21
C ASP A 76 -9.19 -14.36 2.17
N GLU A 77 -8.89 -13.79 3.34
CA GLU A 77 -9.91 -13.34 4.30
C GLU A 77 -10.71 -12.13 3.80
N SER A 78 -10.06 -11.21 3.08
CA SER A 78 -10.71 -10.05 2.45
C SER A 78 -11.81 -10.46 1.47
N MET A 79 -11.56 -11.55 0.72
CA MET A 79 -12.51 -12.12 -0.23
C MET A 79 -13.72 -12.75 0.47
N LYS A 80 -13.48 -13.48 1.57
CA LYS A 80 -14.56 -14.09 2.38
C LYS A 80 -15.45 -13.03 3.02
N THR A 81 -14.85 -11.96 3.52
CA THR A 81 -15.53 -10.88 4.24
C THR A 81 -16.09 -9.77 3.34
N ARG A 82 -15.87 -9.86 2.02
CA ARG A 82 -16.22 -8.84 1.01
C ARG A 82 -15.63 -7.45 1.33
N LEU A 83 -14.47 -7.42 1.98
CA LEU A 83 -13.73 -6.21 2.32
C LEU A 83 -12.40 -6.19 1.58
N PHE A 84 -12.41 -5.74 0.33
CA PHE A 84 -11.24 -5.83 -0.55
C PHE A 84 -9.97 -5.19 0.02
N PHE A 85 -8.85 -5.88 -0.18
CA PHE A 85 -7.52 -5.35 0.07
C PHE A 85 -7.27 -4.09 -0.79
N GLY A 86 -6.70 -3.05 -0.19
CA GLY A 86 -6.48 -1.75 -0.85
C GLY A 86 -7.62 -0.74 -0.67
N THR A 87 -8.69 -1.07 0.05
CA THR A 87 -9.82 -0.15 0.32
C THR A 87 -9.70 0.62 1.63
N SER A 88 -8.60 0.45 2.37
CA SER A 88 -8.38 1.20 3.60
C SER A 88 -8.32 2.70 3.33
N PRO A 89 -9.07 3.52 4.09
CA PRO A 89 -9.11 4.96 3.88
C PRO A 89 -7.74 5.60 4.16
N VAL A 90 -7.38 6.58 3.34
CA VAL A 90 -6.22 7.45 3.59
C VAL A 90 -6.62 8.48 4.63
N ILE A 91 -6.08 8.34 5.84
CA ILE A 91 -6.32 9.30 6.93
C ILE A 91 -5.30 10.42 6.83
N TYR A 92 -5.74 11.60 6.37
CA TYR A 92 -4.95 12.82 6.44
C TYR A 92 -5.02 13.37 7.87
N ARG A 93 -3.88 13.47 8.56
CA ARG A 93 -3.82 14.30 9.76
C ARG A 93 -3.70 15.74 9.28
N ASN A 94 -4.63 16.60 9.68
CA ASN A 94 -4.42 18.04 9.56
C ASN A 94 -3.23 18.38 10.45
N GLU A 95 -2.09 18.67 9.84
CA GLU A 95 -0.98 19.32 10.54
C GLU A 95 -1.50 20.71 10.97
N LYS A 96 -1.52 20.94 12.28
CA LYS A 96 -1.84 22.24 12.87
C LYS A 96 -0.62 23.12 12.89
#